data_AF-A0A0G4PMD9-F1
#
_entry.id   AF-A0A0G4PMD9-F1
#
_cell.length_a   1.000
_cell.length_b   1.000
_cell.length_c   1.000
_cell.angle_alpha   90.00
_cell.angle_beta   90.00
_cell.angle_gamma   90.00
#
_symmetry.space_group_name_H-M   'P 1'
#
loop_
_entity.id
_entity.type
_entity.pdbx_description
1 polymer ?
#
loop_
_entity_poly.entity_id
_entity_poly.type
_entity_poly.pdbx_seq_one_letter_code
_entity_poly.pdbx_strand_id
1 'polypeptide(L)'
;MQDPEYTSVDREILDGFGLQTVDDPEGFLKVDEQSIVLSIAPNVPVKHIIADIARPAVVIWFHVEEKGTVMLDPNSSRIWKMMKEYDEERLKPDGGWFKDVRVYIRKTESESPFKGITR
;
A
#
# COMPACT_ATOMS: atom_id res chain seq x y z
N MET A 1 -16.59 5.24 3.58
CA MET A 1 -16.34 4.17 4.59
C MET A 1 -15.21 3.33 4.04
N GLN A 2 -14.03 3.41 4.67
CA GLN A 2 -12.78 2.88 4.12
C GLN A 2 -12.77 1.33 4.05
N ASP A 3 -13.32 0.69 5.09
CA ASP A 3 -13.50 -0.76 5.20
C ASP A 3 -14.78 -0.99 6.02
N PRO A 4 -15.75 -1.81 5.55
CA PRO A 4 -16.94 -2.15 6.33
C PRO A 4 -16.65 -2.77 7.70
N GLU A 5 -15.52 -3.43 7.86
CA GLU A 5 -15.08 -4.07 9.11
C GLU A 5 -14.31 -3.10 10.02
N TYR A 6 -14.00 -1.88 9.56
CA TYR A 6 -13.37 -0.85 10.39
C TYR A 6 -14.40 -0.15 11.27
N THR A 7 -14.24 -0.28 12.58
CA THR A 7 -15.20 0.16 13.60
C THR A 7 -14.64 1.29 14.45
N SER A 8 -15.48 1.83 15.35
CA SER A 8 -15.03 2.80 16.34
C SER A 8 -13.99 2.22 17.32
N VAL A 9 -14.00 0.90 17.55
CA VAL A 9 -13.03 0.22 18.43
C VAL A 9 -11.63 0.28 17.81
N ASP A 10 -11.51 0.08 16.50
CA ASP A 10 -10.23 0.20 15.80
C ASP A 10 -9.68 1.62 15.92
N ARG A 11 -10.56 2.62 15.84
CA ARG A 11 -10.22 4.03 16.01
C ARG A 11 -9.66 4.32 17.41
N GLU A 12 -10.33 3.82 18.45
CA GLU A 12 -9.90 3.97 19.84
C GLU A 12 -8.54 3.29 20.11
N ILE A 13 -8.32 2.10 19.54
CA ILE A 13 -7.04 1.39 19.68
C ILE A 13 -5.91 2.19 19.02
N LEU A 14 -6.11 2.66 17.79
CA LEU A 14 -5.11 3.44 17.06
C LEU A 14 -4.78 4.76 17.77
N ASP A 15 -5.80 5.47 18.26
CA ASP A 15 -5.62 6.69 19.07
C ASP A 15 -4.83 6.41 20.36
N GLY A 16 -5.08 5.27 21.01
CA GLY A 16 -4.32 4.81 22.17
C GLY A 16 -2.82 4.58 21.89
N PHE A 17 -2.43 4.33 20.64
CA PHE A 17 -1.04 4.26 20.19
C PHE A 17 -0.50 5.60 19.67
N GLY A 18 -1.28 6.68 19.76
CA GLY A 18 -0.93 8.00 19.24
C GLY A 18 -1.05 8.14 17.72
N LEU A 19 -1.77 7.23 17.07
CA LEU A 19 -2.01 7.28 15.63
C LEU A 19 -3.28 8.08 15.34
N GLN A 20 -3.13 9.17 14.59
CA GLN A 20 -4.27 9.96 14.15
C GLN A 20 -4.99 9.26 12.99
N THR A 21 -6.25 8.90 13.24
CA THR A 21 -7.17 8.39 12.21
C THR A 21 -7.87 9.53 11.48
N VAL A 22 -8.11 9.38 10.18
CA VAL A 22 -8.87 10.32 9.35
C VAL A 22 -10.04 9.62 8.70
N ASP A 23 -11.07 10.38 8.31
CA ASP A 23 -12.23 9.82 7.64
C ASP A 23 -11.93 9.62 6.14
N ASP A 24 -12.56 8.62 5.52
CA ASP A 24 -12.49 8.40 4.06
C ASP A 24 -13.25 9.54 3.32
N PRO A 25 -12.67 10.20 2.30
CA PRO A 25 -11.41 9.90 1.60
C PRO A 25 -10.20 10.76 2.00
N GLU A 26 -10.21 11.43 3.15
CA GLU A 26 -9.18 12.39 3.57
C GLU A 26 -7.77 11.79 3.65
N GLY A 27 -7.67 10.47 3.88
CA GLY A 27 -6.40 9.75 3.89
C GLY A 27 -5.57 9.98 2.62
N PHE A 28 -6.20 10.06 1.44
CA PHE A 28 -5.48 10.33 0.19
C PHE A 28 -4.83 11.71 0.16
N LEU A 29 -5.41 12.71 0.84
CA LEU A 29 -4.86 14.07 0.89
C LEU A 29 -3.58 14.15 1.73
N LYS A 30 -3.32 13.13 2.55
CA LYS A 30 -2.15 13.06 3.44
C LYS A 30 -1.01 12.21 2.87
N VAL A 31 -1.24 11.50 1.76
CA VAL A 31 -0.22 10.65 1.15
C VAL A 31 0.85 11.51 0.48
N ASP A 32 2.11 11.19 0.76
CA ASP A 32 3.30 11.81 0.20
C ASP A 32 4.39 10.77 -0.11
N GLU A 33 5.59 11.23 -0.45
CA GLU A 33 6.76 10.42 -0.75
C GLU A 33 7.34 9.65 0.44
N GLN A 34 6.99 10.00 1.68
CA GLN A 34 7.47 9.34 2.90
C GLN A 34 6.47 8.34 3.46
N SER A 35 5.26 8.31 2.89
CA SER A 35 4.16 7.48 3.33
C SER A 35 4.39 5.97 3.09
N ILE A 36 3.73 5.16 3.91
CA ILE A 36 3.49 3.73 3.66
C ILE A 36 2.02 3.57 3.31
N VAL A 37 1.70 2.96 2.17
CA VAL A 37 0.32 2.71 1.75
C VAL A 37 0.04 1.21 1.72
N LEU A 38 -0.86 0.75 2.59
CA LEU A 38 -1.37 -0.63 2.61
C LEU A 38 -2.78 -0.65 2.00
N SER A 39 -3.01 -1.50 1.00
CA SER A 39 -4.33 -1.68 0.41
C SER A 39 -4.48 -3.07 -0.20
N ILE A 40 -5.28 -3.92 0.45
CA ILE A 40 -5.47 -5.33 0.08
C ILE A 40 -6.93 -5.53 -0.33
N ALA A 41 -7.16 -5.91 -1.59
CA ALA A 41 -8.50 -6.05 -2.20
C ALA A 41 -9.45 -4.85 -1.94
N PRO A 42 -9.03 -3.59 -2.16
CA PRO A 42 -9.92 -2.46 -1.96
C PRO A 42 -11.08 -2.49 -2.96
N ASN A 43 -12.19 -1.85 -2.59
CA ASN A 43 -13.36 -1.65 -3.45
C ASN A 43 -13.29 -0.38 -4.32
N VAL A 44 -12.18 0.36 -4.24
CA VAL A 44 -11.88 1.59 -5.00
C VAL A 44 -10.50 1.47 -5.66
N PRO A 45 -10.21 2.22 -6.75
CA PRO A 45 -8.97 2.06 -7.53
C PRO A 45 -7.75 2.72 -6.87
N VAL A 46 -7.37 2.25 -5.67
CA VAL A 46 -6.28 2.81 -4.85
C VAL A 46 -4.97 2.89 -5.65
N LYS A 47 -4.58 1.85 -6.40
CA LYS A 47 -3.34 1.85 -7.17
C LYS A 47 -3.25 3.05 -8.12
N HIS A 48 -4.36 3.34 -8.79
CA HIS A 48 -4.45 4.43 -9.75
C HIS A 48 -4.42 5.80 -9.09
N ILE A 49 -5.16 5.98 -7.98
CA ILE A 49 -5.16 7.21 -7.19
C ILE A 49 -3.74 7.51 -6.68
N ILE A 50 -3.10 6.52 -6.04
CA ILE A 50 -1.73 6.66 -5.51
C ILE A 50 -0.75 7.00 -6.63
N ALA A 51 -0.83 6.34 -7.78
CA ALA A 51 0.03 6.62 -8.91
C ALA A 51 -0.15 8.03 -9.51
N ASP A 52 -1.29 8.68 -9.26
CA ASP A 52 -1.56 10.05 -9.71
C ASP A 52 -1.11 11.11 -8.70
N ILE A 53 -1.20 10.81 -7.40
CA ILE A 53 -0.94 11.81 -6.35
C ILE A 53 0.49 11.78 -5.80
N ALA A 54 1.15 10.61 -5.77
CA ALA A 54 2.45 10.47 -5.10
C ALA A 54 3.29 9.27 -5.60
N ARG A 55 4.48 9.14 -5.02
CA ARG A 55 5.30 7.91 -5.06
C ARG A 55 5.68 7.53 -3.64
N PRO A 56 4.83 6.84 -2.87
CA PRO A 56 5.11 6.53 -1.47
C PRO A 56 6.42 5.77 -1.27
N ALA A 57 7.01 5.86 -0.07
CA ALA A 57 8.23 5.13 0.24
C ALA A 57 8.01 3.61 0.19
N VAL A 58 6.83 3.16 0.62
CA VAL A 58 6.42 1.76 0.56
C VAL A 58 4.97 1.66 0.11
N VAL A 59 4.67 0.73 -0.80
CA VAL A 59 3.29 0.31 -1.07
C VAL A 59 3.15 -1.19 -0.86
N ILE A 60 2.08 -1.62 -0.20
CA ILE A 60 1.81 -3.02 0.13
C ILE A 60 0.49 -3.41 -0.51
N TRP A 61 0.57 -4.15 -1.62
CA TRP A 61 -0.54 -4.49 -2.50
C TRP A 61 -0.50 -5.96 -2.90
N PHE A 62 -1.57 -6.46 -3.52
CA PHE A 62 -1.44 -7.67 -4.34
C PHE A 62 -0.43 -7.47 -5.47
N HIS A 63 0.20 -8.55 -5.88
CA HIS A 63 1.19 -8.57 -6.95
C HIS A 63 0.69 -7.84 -8.22
N VAL A 64 1.49 -6.87 -8.66
CA VAL A 64 1.18 -6.04 -9.83
C VAL A 64 1.81 -6.65 -11.08
N GLU A 65 0.97 -7.17 -11.95
CA GLU A 65 1.36 -7.71 -13.25
C GLU A 65 1.05 -6.72 -14.38
N GLU A 66 1.67 -6.91 -15.54
CA GLU A 66 1.45 -6.04 -16.71
C GLU A 66 0.01 -6.15 -17.26
N LYS A 67 -0.59 -7.34 -17.13
CA LYS A 67 -1.97 -7.59 -17.56
C LYS A 67 -2.94 -7.10 -16.49
N GLY A 68 -4.08 -6.57 -16.95
CA GLY A 68 -5.17 -6.18 -16.05
C GLY A 68 -5.70 -7.36 -15.26
N THR A 69 -6.06 -7.11 -14.00
CA THR A 69 -6.77 -8.04 -13.13
C THR A 69 -8.25 -7.69 -13.13
N VAL A 70 -9.13 -8.68 -12.91
CA VAL A 70 -10.59 -8.47 -12.90
C VAL A 70 -11.10 -7.98 -11.53
N MET A 71 -10.24 -7.29 -10.78
CA MET A 71 -10.57 -6.77 -9.44
C MET A 71 -11.02 -5.30 -9.53
N LEU A 72 -11.64 -4.80 -8.45
CA LEU A 72 -12.13 -3.41 -8.38
C LEU A 72 -10.99 -2.37 -8.38
N ASP A 73 -9.79 -2.79 -8.01
CA ASP A 73 -8.55 -2.03 -8.18
C ASP A 73 -7.65 -2.78 -9.16
N PRO A 74 -7.85 -2.60 -10.47
CA PRO A 74 -7.19 -3.39 -11.48
C PRO A 74 -5.72 -3.00 -11.65
N ASN A 75 -4.90 -3.95 -12.10
CA ASN A 75 -3.59 -3.62 -12.67
C ASN A 75 -3.75 -2.88 -14.01
N SER A 76 -2.77 -2.05 -14.35
CA SER A 76 -2.66 -1.46 -15.69
C SER A 76 -1.20 -1.28 -16.08
N SER A 77 -0.94 -1.12 -17.38
CA SER A 77 0.42 -0.93 -17.90
C SER A 77 1.13 0.28 -17.27
N ARG A 78 0.38 1.30 -16.86
CA ARG A 78 0.92 2.47 -16.14
C ARG A 78 1.37 2.11 -14.73
N ILE A 79 0.56 1.39 -13.97
CA ILE A 79 0.93 0.94 -12.61
C ILE A 79 2.11 -0.04 -12.69
N TRP A 80 2.08 -0.98 -13.61
CA TRP A 80 3.18 -1.91 -13.82
C TRP A 80 4.50 -1.18 -14.16
N LYS A 81 4.45 -0.13 -14.99
CA LYS A 81 5.63 0.72 -15.25
C LYS A 81 6.11 1.44 -14.00
N MET A 82 5.20 1.99 -13.18
CA MET A 82 5.55 2.62 -11.91
C MET A 82 6.27 1.64 -10.97
N MET A 83 5.86 0.37 -10.91
CA MET A 83 6.51 -0.62 -10.04
C MET A 83 7.98 -0.90 -10.41
N LYS A 84 8.46 -0.51 -11.60
CA LYS A 84 9.89 -0.59 -11.94
C LYS A 84 10.76 0.33 -11.07
N GLU A 85 10.17 1.38 -10.50
CA GLU A 85 10.80 2.30 -9.56
C GLU A 85 10.92 1.70 -8.14
N TYR A 86 10.40 0.49 -7.91
CA TYR A 86 10.36 -0.17 -6.60
C TYR A 86 11.15 -1.48 -6.66
N ASP A 87 11.71 -1.87 -5.52
CA ASP A 87 12.14 -3.24 -5.23
C ASP A 87 10.93 -4.01 -4.70
N GLU A 88 10.72 -5.24 -5.19
CA GLU A 88 9.61 -6.10 -4.77
C GLU A 88 10.10 -7.15 -3.78
N GLU A 89 9.46 -7.21 -2.62
CA GLU A 89 9.65 -8.26 -1.62
C GLU A 89 8.35 -9.04 -1.42
N ARG A 90 8.46 -10.36 -1.35
CA ARG A 90 7.31 -11.24 -1.12
C ARG A 90 7.10 -11.46 0.37
N LEU A 91 5.90 -11.16 0.87
CA LEU A 91 5.51 -11.58 2.21
C LEU A 91 5.42 -13.11 2.25
N LYS A 92 5.94 -13.71 3.33
CA LYS A 92 5.80 -15.15 3.53
C LYS A 92 4.32 -15.51 3.51
N PRO A 93 3.90 -16.49 2.69
CA PRO A 93 2.51 -16.90 2.66
C PRO A 93 2.07 -17.34 4.06
N ASP A 94 0.96 -16.78 4.54
CA ASP A 94 0.31 -17.17 5.78
C ASP A 94 -0.65 -18.36 5.59
N GLY A 95 -0.76 -18.88 4.37
CA GLY A 95 -1.72 -19.92 4.00
C GLY A 95 -3.15 -19.40 3.81
N GLY A 96 -3.39 -18.09 3.95
CA GLY A 96 -4.69 -17.45 3.95
C GLY A 96 -4.82 -16.31 2.94
N TRP A 97 -5.20 -15.13 3.43
CA TRP A 97 -5.64 -13.98 2.64
C TRP A 97 -4.47 -13.17 2.04
N PHE A 98 -3.25 -13.37 2.54
CA PHE A 98 -2.06 -12.62 2.11
C PHE A 98 -1.16 -13.37 1.12
N LYS A 99 -1.63 -14.49 0.55
CA LYS A 99 -0.83 -15.40 -0.31
C LYS A 99 -0.08 -14.74 -1.47
N ASP A 100 -0.63 -13.66 -2.00
CA ASP A 100 -0.05 -12.94 -3.14
C ASP A 100 0.21 -11.45 -2.88
N VAL A 101 0.29 -11.07 -1.60
CA VAL A 101 0.66 -9.71 -1.21
C VAL A 101 2.17 -9.52 -1.36
N ARG A 102 2.55 -8.34 -1.81
CA ARG A 102 3.93 -7.88 -2.01
C ARG A 102 4.16 -6.58 -1.25
N VAL A 103 5.38 -6.41 -0.78
CA VAL A 103 5.90 -5.14 -0.27
C VAL A 103 6.75 -4.55 -1.37
N TYR A 104 6.35 -3.40 -1.90
CA TYR A 104 7.12 -2.64 -2.87
C TYR A 104 7.81 -1.50 -2.14
N ILE A 105 9.14 -1.47 -2.17
CA ILE A 105 9.96 -0.46 -1.51
C ILE A 105 10.52 0.44 -2.60
N ARG A 106 10.25 1.75 -2.56
CA ARG A 106 10.71 2.66 -3.60
C ARG A 106 12.22 2.70 -3.61
N LYS A 107 12.82 2.52 -4.79
CA LYS A 107 14.27 2.67 -4.98
C LYS A 107 14.64 4.12 -4.73
N THR A 108 15.60 4.35 -3.84
CA THR A 108 16.18 5.66 -3.57
C THR A 108 17.59 5.71 -4.18
N GLU A 109 17.98 6.84 -4.76
CA GLU A 109 19.38 7.03 -5.23
C GLU A 109 20.37 7.09 -4.05
N SER A 110 19.88 7.37 -2.83
CA SER A 110 20.60 7.32 -1.57
C SER A 110 20.04 6.20 -0.68
N GLU A 111 20.94 5.29 -0.27
CA GLU A 111 20.81 4.15 0.66
C GLU A 111 19.42 3.56 1.00
N SER A 112 19.35 2.22 0.99
CA SER A 112 18.18 1.43 1.41
C SER A 112 17.61 1.91 2.76
N PRO A 113 16.30 2.16 2.87
CA PRO A 113 15.66 2.59 4.12
C PRO A 113 15.70 1.52 5.23
N PHE A 114 16.19 0.31 4.92
CA PHE A 114 16.27 -0.82 5.87
C PHE A 114 17.70 -1.17 6.28
N LYS A 115 18.68 -0.31 5.98
CA LYS A 115 20.08 -0.51 6.41
C LYS A 115 20.19 -0.35 7.94
N GLY A 116 20.04 -1.45 8.69
CA GLY A 116 20.16 -1.48 10.15
C GLY A 116 19.31 -2.51 10.87
N ILE A 117 18.34 -3.13 10.19
CA ILE A 117 17.56 -4.24 10.78
C ILE A 117 18.32 -5.55 10.55
N THR A 118 19.34 -5.77 11.37
CA THR A 118 19.98 -7.09 11.48
C THR A 118 19.03 -8.02 12.24
N ARG A 119 18.82 -9.22 11.69
CA ARG A 119 18.05 -10.32 12.30
C ARG A 119 18.63 -10.76 13.65
#